data_AF-A0A368G8X3-F1
#
_entry.id   AF-A0A368G8X3-F1
#
_cell.length_a   1.000
_cell.length_b   1.000
_cell.length_c   1.000
_cell.angle_alpha   90.00
_cell.angle_beta   90.00
_cell.angle_gamma   90.00
#
_symmetry.space_group_name_H-M   'P 1'
#
loop_
_entity.id
_entity.type
_entity.pdbx_description
1 polymer ?
#
loop_
_entity_poly.entity_id
_entity_poly.type
_entity_poly.pdbx_seq_one_letter_code
_entity_poly.pdbx_strand_id
1 'polypeptide(L)'
;MREFRHDNVIRLHGVCTSKEPIMIVMELCPGGSLLSRLQDLNNQPSMIAKINYVYGAARGMAYLQTKDIIHRDIAARNCLLGENECVKISDFGLSFIGKTLREKKLKKVPLRWLSPETLKMGVYTTKTDVYSFSVMIWEIFSFGQLPFHKYENHEIRPLILQKKAKLTKCLGDIPPEMDELRMRCADFDPTKRPDFIELEAILEQMPGVIKPKPPSLWSRMSTAISDYIYGRVYT
;
A
#
# COMPACT_ATOMS: atom_id res chain seq x y z
N MET A 1 14.82 -6.53 -0.46
CA MET A 1 14.23 -5.58 0.51
C MET A 1 15.23 -4.54 1.04
N ARG A 2 16.41 -4.90 1.56
CA ARG A 2 17.42 -3.91 2.04
C ARG A 2 17.85 -2.87 1.00
N GLU A 3 17.70 -3.19 -0.28
CA GLU A 3 18.03 -2.31 -1.42
C GLU A 3 16.91 -1.34 -1.80
N PHE A 4 15.72 -1.47 -1.21
CA PHE A 4 14.63 -0.54 -1.51
C PHE A 4 14.99 0.86 -1.01
N ARG A 5 14.87 1.83 -1.90
CA ARG A 5 15.19 3.24 -1.68
C ARG A 5 14.10 4.07 -2.34
N HIS A 6 13.10 4.44 -1.54
CA HIS A 6 12.01 5.32 -1.95
C HIS A 6 11.36 5.92 -0.71
N ASP A 7 10.96 7.19 -0.75
CA ASP A 7 10.40 7.89 0.42
C ASP A 7 9.13 7.23 0.96
N ASN A 8 8.32 6.67 0.06
CA ASN A 8 7.06 5.99 0.38
C ASN A 8 7.18 4.47 0.53
N VAL A 9 8.39 3.92 0.73
CA VAL A 9 8.60 2.51 1.05
C VAL A 9 9.44 2.42 2.32
N ILE A 10 9.01 1.61 3.29
CA ILE A 10 9.73 1.46 4.54
C ILE A 10 11.17 0.97 4.30
N ARG A 11 12.13 1.69 4.86
CA ARG A 11 13.54 1.34 4.76
C ARG A 11 13.88 0.25 5.76
N LEU A 12 14.28 -0.91 5.25
CA LEU A 12 14.84 -2.00 6.05
C LEU A 12 16.35 -1.77 6.26
N HIS A 13 16.78 -1.59 7.51
CA HIS A 13 18.19 -1.47 7.86
C HIS A 13 18.88 -2.84 7.90
N GLY A 14 18.24 -3.85 8.51
CA GLY A 14 18.79 -5.19 8.61
C GLY A 14 17.96 -6.13 9.46
N VAL A 15 18.56 -7.27 9.80
CA VAL A 15 18.00 -8.28 10.70
C VAL A 15 19.00 -8.57 11.80
N CYS A 16 18.53 -8.78 13.02
CA CYS A 16 19.34 -9.27 14.14
C CYS A 16 18.98 -10.73 14.39
N THR A 17 19.94 -11.61 14.13
CA THR A 17 19.80 -13.08 14.24
C THR A 17 20.62 -13.65 15.39
N SER A 18 21.31 -12.80 16.17
CA SER A 18 22.24 -13.25 17.21
C SER A 18 21.55 -13.87 18.43
N LYS A 19 20.26 -13.58 18.64
CA LYS A 19 19.42 -14.16 19.70
C LYS A 19 17.99 -14.28 19.19
N GLU A 20 17.27 -15.30 19.67
CA GLU A 20 15.84 -15.44 19.45
C GLU A 20 15.05 -14.50 20.40
N PRO A 21 13.92 -13.90 19.96
CA PRO A 21 13.36 -14.00 18.61
C PRO A 21 14.18 -13.21 17.58
N ILE A 22 14.26 -13.69 16.33
CA ILE A 22 14.82 -12.91 15.21
C ILE A 22 14.13 -11.54 15.13
N MET A 23 14.92 -10.47 15.10
CA MET A 23 14.41 -9.09 15.02
C MET A 23 14.65 -8.48 13.64
N ILE A 24 13.70 -7.69 13.17
CA ILE A 24 13.81 -6.90 11.94
C ILE A 24 14.00 -5.43 12.34
N VAL A 25 15.05 -4.79 11.82
CA VAL A 25 15.38 -3.39 12.10
C VAL A 25 15.04 -2.54 10.88
N MET A 26 14.12 -1.60 11.04
CA MET A 26 13.62 -0.70 9.99
C MET A 26 13.61 0.75 10.47
N GLU A 27 13.42 1.71 9.55
CA GLU A 27 13.28 3.12 9.93
C GLU A 27 12.07 3.33 10.87
N LEU A 28 12.15 4.34 11.73
CA LEU A 28 11.09 4.67 12.66
C LEU A 28 10.02 5.53 11.97
N CYS A 29 8.76 5.10 12.06
CA CYS A 29 7.59 5.85 11.61
C CYS A 29 6.82 6.39 12.83
N PRO A 30 7.06 7.65 13.26
CA PRO A 30 6.51 8.17 14.52
C PRO A 30 4.98 8.29 14.51
N GLY A 31 4.35 8.40 13.34
CA GLY A 31 2.89 8.44 13.20
C GLY A 31 2.20 7.08 13.31
N GLY A 32 2.96 5.99 13.49
CA GLY A 32 2.41 4.64 13.61
C GLY A 32 1.74 4.15 12.32
N SER A 33 0.73 3.29 12.47
CA SER A 33 -0.02 2.78 11.31
C SER A 33 -1.05 3.79 10.81
N LEU A 34 -1.24 3.85 9.49
CA LEU A 34 -2.27 4.66 8.86
C LEU A 34 -3.67 4.24 9.35
N LEU A 35 -3.91 2.95 9.60
CA LEU A 35 -5.17 2.50 10.19
C LEU A 35 -5.44 3.15 11.56
N SER A 36 -4.47 3.13 12.47
CA SER A 36 -4.59 3.78 13.78
C SER A 36 -4.83 5.28 13.63
N ARG A 37 -4.13 5.93 12.70
CA ARG A 37 -4.31 7.35 12.39
C ARG A 37 -5.72 7.70 11.90
N LEU A 38 -6.33 6.83 11.09
CA LEU A 38 -7.69 7.02 10.56
C LEU A 38 -8.76 6.82 11.64
N GLN A 39 -8.48 5.96 12.63
CA GLN A 39 -9.40 5.63 13.71
C GLN A 39 -9.28 6.58 14.92
N ASP A 40 -8.35 7.53 14.92
CA ASP A 40 -8.21 8.54 15.97
C ASP A 40 -9.34 9.57 15.89
N LEU A 41 -10.38 9.37 16.70
CA LEU A 41 -11.57 10.23 16.76
C LEU A 41 -11.27 11.65 17.24
N ASN A 42 -10.18 11.87 17.99
CA ASN A 42 -9.84 13.18 18.55
C ASN A 42 -9.04 14.04 17.57
N ASN A 43 -8.39 13.42 16.59
CA ASN A 43 -7.54 14.10 15.62
C ASN A 43 -7.75 13.51 14.23
N GLN A 44 -8.95 13.63 13.68
CA GLN A 44 -9.26 13.05 12.37
C GLN A 44 -8.45 13.70 11.23
N PRO A 45 -7.93 12.92 10.26
CA PRO A 45 -7.13 13.49 9.18
C PRO A 45 -8.00 14.30 8.22
N SER A 46 -7.47 15.43 7.77
CA SER A 46 -8.14 16.30 6.79
C SER A 46 -8.33 15.60 5.45
N MET A 47 -9.21 16.13 4.61
CA MET A 47 -9.39 15.64 3.24
C MET A 47 -8.09 15.65 2.44
N ILE A 48 -7.31 16.73 2.56
CA ILE A 48 -5.99 16.88 1.92
C ILE A 48 -5.03 15.78 2.40
N ALA A 49 -4.98 15.50 3.70
CA ALA A 49 -4.14 14.43 4.24
C ALA A 49 -4.53 13.06 3.65
N LYS A 50 -5.84 12.74 3.62
CA LYS A 50 -6.36 11.49 3.03
C LYS A 50 -5.98 11.33 1.55
N ILE A 51 -6.11 12.38 0.74
CA ILE A 51 -5.70 12.38 -0.67
C ILE A 51 -4.20 12.11 -0.79
N ASN A 52 -3.38 12.74 0.05
CA ASN A 52 -1.94 12.54 0.06
C ASN A 52 -1.51 11.17 0.61
N TYR A 53 -2.31 10.53 1.46
CA TYR A 53 -2.08 9.15 1.87
C TYR A 53 -2.24 8.18 0.70
N VAL A 54 -3.29 8.34 -0.09
CA VAL A 54 -3.50 7.55 -1.31
C VAL A 54 -2.37 7.78 -2.31
N TYR A 55 -2.02 9.04 -2.56
CA TYR A 55 -0.93 9.40 -3.48
C TYR A 55 0.41 8.81 -3.02
N GLY A 56 0.80 9.03 -1.76
CA GLY A 56 2.05 8.48 -1.22
C GLY A 56 2.13 6.96 -1.34
N ALA A 57 1.04 6.26 -1.00
CA ALA A 57 0.97 4.81 -1.16
C ALA A 57 1.10 4.38 -2.64
N ALA A 58 0.45 5.09 -3.58
CA ALA A 58 0.58 4.81 -5.01
C ALA A 58 2.03 4.99 -5.50
N ARG A 59 2.73 6.04 -5.08
CA ARG A 59 4.16 6.23 -5.40
C ARG A 59 5.02 5.07 -4.91
N GLY A 60 4.79 4.63 -3.66
CA GLY A 60 5.48 3.48 -3.08
C GLY A 60 5.24 2.20 -3.89
N MET A 61 4.00 1.95 -4.27
CA MET A 61 3.63 0.79 -5.07
C MET A 61 4.11 0.86 -6.53
N ALA A 62 4.16 2.05 -7.13
CA ALA A 62 4.74 2.26 -8.45
C ALA A 62 6.23 1.92 -8.45
N TYR A 63 6.96 2.37 -7.43
CA TYR A 63 8.36 1.98 -7.22
C TYR A 63 8.49 0.45 -7.09
N LEU A 64 7.68 -0.20 -6.24
CA LEU A 64 7.71 -1.65 -6.05
C LEU A 64 7.38 -2.42 -7.34
N GLN A 65 6.46 -1.91 -8.17
CA GLN A 65 6.18 -2.46 -9.49
C GLN A 65 7.42 -2.45 -10.40
N THR A 66 8.24 -1.39 -10.37
CA THR A 66 9.51 -1.35 -11.15
C THR A 66 10.54 -2.39 -10.68
N LYS A 67 10.35 -2.95 -9.49
CA LYS A 67 11.19 -3.99 -8.88
C LYS A 67 10.58 -5.38 -9.00
N ASP A 68 9.52 -5.53 -9.81
CA ASP A 68 8.73 -6.76 -9.96
C ASP A 68 8.27 -7.32 -8.60
N ILE A 69 7.88 -6.45 -7.66
CA ILE A 69 7.36 -6.86 -6.35
C ILE A 69 5.85 -6.93 -6.37
N ILE A 70 5.33 -8.09 -5.95
CA ILE A 70 3.92 -8.25 -5.57
C ILE A 70 3.85 -8.21 -4.05
N HIS A 71 3.16 -7.23 -3.50
CA HIS A 71 3.06 -7.02 -2.05
C HIS A 71 2.19 -8.07 -1.36
N ARG A 72 1.03 -8.39 -1.95
CA ARG A 72 0.04 -9.38 -1.49
C ARG A 72 -0.73 -9.04 -0.21
N ASP A 73 -0.45 -7.91 0.43
CA ASP A 73 -1.17 -7.45 1.63
C ASP A 73 -1.26 -5.93 1.74
N ILE A 74 -1.73 -5.28 0.68
CA ILE A 74 -1.98 -3.84 0.70
C ILE A 74 -3.26 -3.58 1.50
N ALA A 75 -3.10 -2.85 2.60
CA ALA A 75 -4.16 -2.43 3.49
C ALA A 75 -3.69 -1.21 4.30
N ALA A 76 -4.62 -0.45 4.88
CA ALA A 76 -4.27 0.71 5.71
C ALA A 76 -3.39 0.34 6.92
N ARG A 77 -3.55 -0.86 7.48
CA ARG A 77 -2.72 -1.35 8.59
C ARG A 77 -1.25 -1.59 8.22
N ASN A 78 -0.97 -1.82 6.94
CA ASN A 78 0.39 -2.08 6.42
C ASN A 78 0.99 -0.83 5.76
N CYS A 79 0.35 0.33 5.92
CA CYS A 79 0.93 1.64 5.64
C CYS A 79 1.34 2.27 6.97
N LEU A 80 2.58 2.75 7.06
CA LEU A 80 3.10 3.47 8.22
C LEU A 80 3.24 4.96 7.90
N LEU A 81 3.22 5.81 8.93
CA LEU A 81 3.37 7.26 8.82
C LEU A 81 4.71 7.70 9.38
N GLY A 82 5.59 8.13 8.48
CA GLY A 82 6.87 8.74 8.80
C GLY A 82 6.73 10.16 9.35
N GLU A 83 7.83 10.91 9.33
CA GLU A 83 7.81 12.34 9.61
C GLU A 83 6.86 13.08 8.67
N ASN A 84 6.19 14.11 9.19
CA ASN A 84 5.20 14.92 8.47
C ASN A 84 4.08 14.08 7.82
N GLU A 85 3.70 12.97 8.46
CA GLU A 85 2.67 12.03 7.97
C GLU A 85 2.97 11.45 6.57
N CYS A 86 4.25 11.33 6.21
CA CYS A 86 4.65 10.69 4.96
C CYS A 86 4.30 9.19 4.99
N VAL A 87 3.38 8.76 4.11
CA VAL A 87 2.98 7.34 4.01
C VAL A 87 4.11 6.48 3.48
N LYS A 88 4.36 5.36 4.13
CA LYS A 88 5.34 4.34 3.76
C LYS A 88 4.67 2.98 3.67
N ILE A 89 4.74 2.34 2.50
CA ILE A 89 4.35 0.94 2.32
C ILE A 89 5.28 0.06 3.17
N SER A 90 4.71 -0.86 3.93
CA SER A 90 5.41 -1.71 4.89
C SER A 90 4.84 -3.12 4.95
N ASP A 91 5.42 -3.97 5.81
CA ASP A 91 5.06 -5.38 5.98
C ASP A 91 5.12 -6.20 4.68
N PHE A 92 6.36 -6.56 4.33
CA PHE A 92 6.66 -7.42 3.20
C PHE A 92 6.64 -8.91 3.55
N GLY A 93 6.05 -9.32 4.68
CA GLY A 93 6.08 -10.70 5.17
C GLY A 93 5.41 -11.71 4.22
N LEU A 94 4.51 -11.24 3.37
CA LEU A 94 3.85 -12.05 2.33
C LEU A 94 4.35 -11.75 0.91
N SER A 95 5.22 -10.76 0.72
CA SER A 95 5.57 -10.27 -0.61
C SER A 95 6.37 -11.27 -1.44
N PHE A 96 6.31 -11.12 -2.76
CA PHE A 96 6.96 -12.00 -3.72
C PHE A 96 7.70 -11.19 -4.79
N ILE A 97 8.87 -11.66 -5.19
CA ILE A 97 9.65 -11.08 -6.30
C ILE A 97 9.34 -11.89 -7.57
N GLY A 98 8.69 -11.25 -8.53
CA GLY A 98 8.33 -11.81 -9.83
C GLY A 98 6.97 -11.32 -10.30
N LYS A 99 6.64 -11.62 -11.56
CA LYS A 99 5.44 -11.05 -12.22
C LYS A 99 4.13 -11.74 -11.83
N THR A 100 4.20 -13.04 -11.54
CA THR A 100 3.03 -13.87 -11.20
C THR A 100 3.40 -14.90 -10.15
N LEU A 101 2.57 -15.05 -9.13
CA LEU A 101 2.62 -16.14 -8.16
C LEU A 101 1.28 -16.89 -8.17
N ARG A 102 1.33 -18.22 -8.04
CA ARG A 102 0.13 -19.04 -7.88
C ARG A 102 0.23 -19.93 -6.65
N GLU A 103 -0.69 -19.74 -5.71
CA GLU A 103 -0.80 -20.55 -4.51
C GLU A 103 -1.93 -21.57 -4.62
N LYS A 104 -1.63 -22.84 -4.27
CA LYS A 104 -2.64 -23.91 -4.30
C LYS A 104 -3.70 -23.76 -3.19
N LYS A 105 -3.34 -23.12 -2.07
CA LYS A 105 -4.21 -22.96 -0.90
C LYS A 105 -4.01 -21.56 -0.30
N LEU A 106 -5.11 -20.84 -0.11
CA LEU A 106 -5.13 -19.55 0.57
C LEU A 106 -5.23 -19.79 2.09
N LYS A 107 -4.10 -19.81 2.79
CA LYS A 107 -4.05 -19.96 4.26
C LYS A 107 -3.49 -18.68 4.89
N LYS A 108 -4.14 -18.19 5.95
CA LYS A 108 -3.74 -16.96 6.68
C LYS A 108 -3.55 -15.74 5.76
N VAL A 109 -4.50 -15.55 4.83
CA VAL A 109 -4.48 -14.45 3.85
C VAL A 109 -5.44 -13.33 4.27
N PRO A 110 -5.22 -12.08 3.81
CA PRO A 110 -6.10 -10.94 4.08
C PRO A 110 -7.39 -11.00 3.26
N LEU A 111 -8.28 -11.94 3.57
CA LEU A 111 -9.44 -12.32 2.73
C LEU A 111 -10.24 -11.14 2.18
N ARG A 112 -10.47 -10.10 3.00
CA ARG A 112 -11.27 -8.91 2.68
C ARG A 112 -10.61 -7.95 1.67
N TRP A 113 -9.32 -8.11 1.40
CA TRP A 113 -8.56 -7.28 0.44
C TRP A 113 -8.23 -8.03 -0.86
N LEU A 114 -8.54 -9.34 -0.94
CA LEU A 114 -8.14 -10.17 -2.08
C LEU A 114 -9.01 -9.94 -3.32
N SER A 115 -8.35 -9.92 -4.47
CA SER A 115 -8.99 -9.84 -5.78
C SER A 115 -9.84 -11.09 -6.12
N PRO A 116 -10.84 -10.98 -7.01
CA PRO A 116 -11.65 -12.11 -7.44
C PRO A 116 -10.82 -13.27 -8.02
N GLU A 117 -9.80 -12.99 -8.83
CA GLU A 117 -8.92 -14.01 -9.41
C GLU A 117 -8.02 -14.68 -8.37
N THR A 118 -7.58 -13.95 -7.34
CA THR A 118 -6.89 -14.56 -6.20
C THR A 118 -7.83 -15.48 -5.44
N LEU A 119 -9.04 -15.00 -5.11
CA LEU A 119 -10.06 -15.80 -4.42
C LEU A 119 -10.50 -17.02 -5.22
N LYS A 120 -10.51 -16.96 -6.55
CA LYS A 120 -10.94 -18.07 -7.41
C LYS A 120 -9.81 -19.06 -7.68
N MET A 121 -8.61 -18.57 -8.00
CA MET A 121 -7.54 -19.37 -8.60
C MET A 121 -6.22 -19.34 -7.84
N GLY A 122 -6.13 -18.57 -6.74
CA GLY A 122 -4.90 -18.39 -5.97
C GLY A 122 -3.82 -17.62 -6.74
N VAL A 123 -4.19 -16.85 -7.76
CA VAL A 123 -3.26 -16.07 -8.59
C VAL A 123 -3.01 -14.72 -7.95
N TYR A 124 -1.74 -14.31 -7.94
CA TYR A 124 -1.25 -13.01 -7.48
C TYR A 124 -0.41 -12.37 -8.58
N THR A 125 -0.63 -11.08 -8.82
CA THR A 125 0.10 -10.22 -9.75
C THR A 125 0.10 -8.78 -9.20
N THR A 126 0.83 -7.85 -9.82
CA THR A 126 0.68 -6.43 -9.48
C THR A 126 -0.75 -5.91 -9.68
N LYS A 127 -1.54 -6.49 -10.59
CA LYS A 127 -2.97 -6.17 -10.76
C LYS A 127 -3.84 -6.65 -9.60
N THR A 128 -3.44 -7.71 -8.89
CA THR A 128 -4.13 -8.12 -7.66
C THR A 128 -3.88 -7.14 -6.52
N ASP A 129 -2.66 -6.57 -6.47
CA ASP A 129 -2.33 -5.49 -5.54
C ASP A 129 -3.13 -4.21 -5.86
N VAL A 130 -3.36 -3.88 -7.14
CA VAL A 130 -4.23 -2.75 -7.53
C VAL A 130 -5.66 -2.94 -7.01
N TYR A 131 -6.18 -4.18 -7.01
CA TYR A 131 -7.49 -4.46 -6.40
C TYR A 131 -7.45 -4.21 -4.89
N SER A 132 -6.45 -4.70 -4.18
CA SER A 132 -6.28 -4.44 -2.74
C SER A 132 -6.11 -2.94 -2.44
N PHE A 133 -5.44 -2.19 -3.31
CA PHE A 133 -5.32 -0.74 -3.24
C PHE A 133 -6.68 -0.04 -3.31
N SER A 134 -7.63 -0.53 -4.14
CA SER A 134 -9.01 -0.02 -4.16
C SER A 134 -9.71 -0.16 -2.80
N VAL A 135 -9.47 -1.27 -2.10
CA VAL A 135 -10.03 -1.52 -0.78
C VAL A 135 -9.38 -0.60 0.25
N MET A 136 -8.07 -0.36 0.14
CA MET A 136 -7.36 0.58 1.00
C MET A 136 -7.80 2.05 0.80
N ILE A 137 -8.04 2.49 -0.43
CA ILE A 137 -8.66 3.80 -0.69
C ILE A 137 -9.98 3.89 0.07
N TRP A 138 -10.82 2.85 -0.03
CA TRP A 138 -12.07 2.80 0.73
C TRP A 138 -11.84 2.88 2.25
N GLU A 139 -10.85 2.18 2.81
CA GLU A 139 -10.49 2.28 4.23
C GLU A 139 -10.16 3.73 4.63
N ILE A 140 -9.35 4.42 3.83
CA ILE A 140 -8.96 5.82 4.08
C ILE A 140 -10.17 6.76 4.14
N PHE A 141 -11.11 6.63 3.21
CA PHE A 141 -12.30 7.48 3.15
C PHE A 141 -13.44 7.00 4.08
N SER A 142 -13.31 5.81 4.65
CA SER A 142 -14.26 5.23 5.61
C SER A 142 -13.69 5.20 7.03
N PHE A 143 -12.68 6.01 7.32
CA PHE A 143 -12.10 6.18 8.66
C PHE A 143 -11.57 4.88 9.26
N GLY A 144 -10.97 4.03 8.43
CA GLY A 144 -10.40 2.76 8.86
C GLY A 144 -11.43 1.71 9.27
N GLN A 145 -12.67 1.81 8.77
CA GLN A 145 -13.66 0.74 8.95
C GLN A 145 -13.16 -0.58 8.35
N LEU A 146 -13.61 -1.70 8.92
CA LEU A 146 -13.34 -3.02 8.37
C LEU A 146 -14.03 -3.17 7.00
N PRO A 147 -13.30 -3.49 5.91
CA PRO A 147 -13.92 -3.70 4.62
C PRO A 147 -14.93 -4.84 4.68
N PHE A 148 -16.09 -4.67 4.04
CA PHE A 148 -17.16 -5.68 4.01
C PHE A 148 -17.70 -6.04 5.41
N HIS A 149 -17.65 -5.15 6.40
CA HIS A 149 -18.06 -5.42 7.79
C HIS A 149 -19.52 -5.92 7.95
N LYS A 150 -20.36 -5.77 6.92
CA LYS A 150 -21.74 -6.30 6.89
C LYS A 150 -21.83 -7.81 6.65
N TYR A 151 -20.72 -8.46 6.31
CA TYR A 151 -20.66 -9.88 5.98
C TYR A 151 -19.66 -10.60 6.88
N GLU A 152 -19.99 -11.83 7.24
CA GLU A 152 -19.11 -12.72 7.98
C GLU A 152 -17.98 -13.24 7.09
N ASN A 153 -16.84 -13.58 7.68
CA ASN A 153 -15.66 -14.03 6.92
C ASN A 153 -15.95 -15.23 6.00
N HIS A 154 -16.84 -16.14 6.41
CA HIS A 154 -17.20 -17.32 5.61
C HIS A 154 -18.06 -16.97 4.38
N GLU A 155 -18.76 -15.84 4.39
CA GLU A 155 -19.66 -15.38 3.31
C GLU A 155 -18.92 -14.54 2.26
N ILE A 156 -17.83 -13.88 2.64
CA ILE A 156 -17.15 -12.87 1.80
C ILE A 156 -16.68 -13.44 0.48
N ARG A 157 -16.01 -14.59 0.50
CA ARG A 157 -15.47 -15.22 -0.72
C ARG A 157 -16.55 -15.48 -1.77
N PRO A 158 -17.65 -16.23 -1.47
CA PRO A 158 -18.69 -16.45 -2.47
C PRO A 158 -19.40 -15.15 -2.89
N LEU A 159 -19.61 -14.19 -1.98
CA LEU A 159 -20.27 -12.93 -2.29
C LEU A 159 -19.43 -12.03 -3.21
N ILE A 160 -18.11 -11.94 -3.01
CA ILE A 160 -17.21 -11.24 -3.93
C ILE A 160 -17.26 -11.92 -5.30
N LEU A 161 -17.09 -13.24 -5.37
CA LEU A 161 -17.09 -13.95 -6.66
C LEU A 161 -18.40 -13.82 -7.45
N GLN A 162 -19.53 -13.61 -6.76
CA GLN A 162 -20.85 -13.38 -7.38
C GLN A 162 -21.18 -11.89 -7.63
N LYS A 163 -20.25 -10.96 -7.36
CA LYS A 163 -20.48 -9.50 -7.43
C LYS A 163 -21.60 -9.01 -6.50
N LYS A 164 -21.84 -9.72 -5.39
CA LYS A 164 -22.89 -9.41 -4.40
C LYS A 164 -22.36 -8.71 -3.16
N ALA A 165 -21.08 -8.88 -2.82
CA ALA A 165 -20.44 -8.13 -1.75
C ALA A 165 -20.30 -6.67 -2.17
N LYS A 166 -20.77 -5.75 -1.33
CA LYS A 166 -20.58 -4.31 -1.52
C LYS A 166 -19.86 -3.72 -0.32
N LEU A 167 -18.87 -2.88 -0.59
CA LEU A 167 -18.36 -1.96 0.41
C LEU A 167 -19.48 -0.98 0.77
N THR A 168 -19.58 -0.58 2.03
CA THR A 168 -20.55 0.44 2.44
C THR A 168 -20.18 1.78 1.82
N LYS A 169 -21.17 2.66 1.66
CA LYS A 169 -20.87 4.02 1.20
C LYS A 169 -19.88 4.64 2.19
N CYS A 170 -18.80 5.25 1.68
CA CYS A 170 -17.87 6.00 2.52
C CYS A 170 -18.68 7.04 3.29
N LEU A 171 -18.51 7.08 4.62
CA LEU A 171 -19.19 8.06 5.47
C LEU A 171 -18.62 9.48 5.27
N GLY A 172 -17.45 9.61 4.63
CA GLY A 172 -16.88 10.89 4.22
C GLY A 172 -17.11 11.22 2.74
N ASP A 173 -16.94 12.50 2.40
CA ASP A 173 -17.01 13.04 1.04
C ASP A 173 -15.79 12.61 0.21
N ILE A 174 -15.70 11.32 -0.15
CA ILE A 174 -14.69 10.87 -1.11
C ILE A 174 -14.84 11.72 -2.39
N PRO A 175 -13.78 12.39 -2.87
CA PRO A 175 -13.85 13.17 -4.09
C PRO A 175 -14.34 12.29 -5.26
N PRO A 176 -15.24 12.78 -6.12
CA PRO A 176 -15.80 11.97 -7.21
C PRO A 176 -14.74 11.29 -8.09
N GLU A 177 -13.66 12.01 -8.40
CA GLU A 177 -12.53 11.51 -9.20
C GLU A 177 -11.77 10.40 -8.47
N MET A 178 -11.65 10.49 -7.15
CA MET A 178 -11.04 9.46 -6.31
C MET A 178 -11.93 8.22 -6.23
N ASP A 179 -13.25 8.38 -6.14
CA ASP A 179 -14.19 7.26 -6.11
C ASP A 179 -14.25 6.54 -7.46
N GLU A 180 -14.21 7.29 -8.57
CA GLU A 180 -14.09 6.73 -9.91
C GLU A 180 -12.80 5.92 -10.07
N LEU A 181 -11.66 6.47 -9.66
CA LEU A 181 -10.38 5.77 -9.69
C LEU A 181 -10.42 4.49 -8.85
N ARG A 182 -10.98 4.57 -7.64
CA ARG A 182 -11.20 3.42 -6.76
C ARG A 182 -12.01 2.33 -7.46
N MET A 183 -13.10 2.69 -8.12
CA MET A 183 -13.94 1.74 -8.85
C MET A 183 -13.22 1.11 -10.04
N ARG A 184 -12.39 1.87 -10.78
CA ARG A 184 -11.52 1.34 -11.84
C ARG A 184 -10.51 0.32 -11.31
N CYS A 185 -9.89 0.59 -10.16
CA CYS A 185 -8.99 -0.36 -9.48
C CYS A 185 -9.69 -1.66 -9.04
N ALA A 186 -10.99 -1.59 -8.75
CA ALA A 186 -11.80 -2.72 -8.28
C ALA A 186 -12.45 -3.54 -9.41
N ASP A 187 -12.12 -3.29 -10.70
CA ASP A 187 -12.72 -4.03 -11.81
C ASP A 187 -12.48 -5.55 -11.66
N PHE A 188 -13.49 -6.35 -12.00
CA PHE A 188 -13.38 -7.82 -11.95
C PHE A 188 -12.43 -8.37 -13.00
N ASP A 189 -12.27 -7.66 -14.11
CA ASP A 189 -11.28 -7.96 -15.13
C ASP A 189 -9.95 -7.27 -14.78
N PRO A 190 -8.89 -8.01 -14.40
CA PRO A 190 -7.61 -7.41 -14.03
C PRO A 190 -6.95 -6.62 -15.16
N THR A 191 -7.31 -6.88 -16.42
CA THR A 191 -6.76 -6.16 -17.58
C THR A 191 -7.31 -4.74 -17.71
N LYS A 192 -8.48 -4.46 -17.12
CA LYS A 192 -9.12 -3.13 -17.12
C LYS A 192 -8.64 -2.25 -15.98
N ARG A 193 -7.98 -2.83 -14.98
CA ARG A 193 -7.40 -2.07 -13.87
C ARG A 193 -6.19 -1.28 -14.39
N PRO A 194 -5.99 -0.03 -13.97
CA PRO A 194 -4.73 0.68 -14.21
C PRO A 194 -3.57 -0.06 -13.55
N ASP A 195 -2.32 0.19 -13.96
CA ASP A 195 -1.15 -0.23 -13.19
C ASP A 195 -0.70 0.88 -12.22
N PHE A 196 0.26 0.62 -11.33
CA PHE A 196 0.64 1.61 -10.33
C PHE A 196 1.37 2.82 -10.90
N ILE A 197 2.02 2.70 -12.06
CA ILE A 197 2.66 3.82 -12.75
C ILE A 197 1.57 4.76 -13.29
N GLU A 198 0.53 4.20 -13.92
CA GLU A 198 -0.65 4.95 -14.35
C GLU A 198 -1.36 5.58 -13.15
N LEU A 199 -1.53 4.85 -12.04
CA LEU A 199 -2.16 5.37 -10.83
C LEU A 199 -1.38 6.54 -10.22
N GLU A 200 -0.06 6.44 -10.11
CA GLU A 200 0.79 7.54 -9.63
C GLU A 200 0.58 8.78 -10.50
N ALA A 201 0.61 8.63 -11.82
CA ALA A 201 0.44 9.75 -12.76
C ALA A 201 -0.96 10.39 -12.67
N ILE A 202 -2.03 9.59 -12.56
CA ILE A 202 -3.40 10.09 -12.39
C ILE A 202 -3.53 10.84 -11.06
N LEU A 203 -3.06 10.23 -9.97
CA LEU A 203 -3.14 10.80 -8.63
C LEU A 203 -2.31 12.10 -8.52
N GLU A 204 -1.15 12.18 -9.16
CA GLU A 204 -0.32 13.39 -9.15
C GLU A 204 -1.07 14.63 -9.64
N GLN A 205 -2.05 14.46 -10.54
CA GLN A 205 -2.86 15.55 -11.09
C GLN A 205 -4.11 15.86 -10.26
N MET A 206 -4.40 15.10 -9.20
CA MET A 206 -5.60 15.33 -8.39
C MET A 206 -5.50 16.60 -7.54
N PRO A 207 -6.59 17.40 -7.43
CA PRO A 207 -6.63 18.54 -6.52
C PRO A 207 -6.31 18.14 -5.07
N GLY A 208 -5.48 18.97 -4.41
CA GLY A 208 -5.06 18.73 -3.03
C GLY A 208 -3.84 17.82 -2.88
N VAL A 209 -3.30 17.25 -3.96
CA VAL A 209 -2.02 16.53 -3.91
C VAL A 209 -0.87 17.51 -3.70
N ILE A 210 -0.02 17.18 -2.73
CA ILE A 210 1.20 17.90 -2.38
C ILE A 210 2.36 17.12 -2.99
N LYS A 211 2.97 17.69 -4.03
CA LYS A 211 4.09 17.05 -4.70
C LYS A 211 5.31 17.00 -3.76
N PRO A 212 6.09 15.91 -3.77
CA PRO A 212 7.33 15.84 -3.02
C PRO A 212 8.24 16.96 -3.49
N LYS A 213 8.87 17.68 -2.55
CA LYS A 213 9.94 18.59 -2.92
C LYS A 213 11.09 17.76 -3.52
N PRO A 214 11.68 18.17 -4.66
CA PRO A 214 12.87 17.50 -5.15
C PRO A 214 13.95 17.51 -4.05
N PRO A 215 14.72 16.43 -3.90
CA PRO A 215 15.75 16.36 -2.87
C PRO A 215 16.68 17.56 -3.03
N SER A 216 16.93 18.26 -1.90
CA SER A 216 17.82 19.40 -1.90
C SER A 216 19.20 19.01 -2.44
N LEU A 217 19.93 19.96 -3.02
CA LEU A 217 21.33 19.76 -3.44
C LEU A 217 22.16 19.10 -2.34
N TRP A 218 21.95 19.51 -1.09
CA TRP A 218 22.62 18.92 0.07
C TRP A 218 22.24 17.45 0.31
N SER A 219 20.97 17.08 0.20
CA SER A 219 20.52 15.68 0.33
C SER A 219 21.11 14.79 -0.76
N ARG A 220 21.18 15.30 -2.00
CA ARG A 220 21.84 14.61 -3.12
C ARG A 220 23.34 14.41 -2.88
N MET A 221 24.02 15.45 -2.38
CA MET A 221 25.44 15.39 -2.05
C MET A 221 25.71 14.44 -0.88
N SER A 222 24.92 14.51 0.20
CA SER A 222 25.06 13.63 1.36
C SER A 222 24.82 12.17 1.00
N THR A 223 23.87 11.88 0.11
CA THR A 223 23.62 10.52 -0.40
C THR A 223 24.81 10.04 -1.22
N ALA A 224 25.33 10.87 -2.14
CA ALA A 224 26.51 10.54 -2.94
C ALA A 224 27.78 10.34 -2.08
N ILE A 225 27.96 11.14 -1.03
CA ILE A 225 29.06 11.01 -0.08
C ILE A 225 28.90 9.72 0.74
N SER A 226 27.70 9.43 1.25
CA SER A 226 27.42 8.20 1.98
C SER A 226 27.69 6.97 1.10
N ASP A 227 27.19 6.97 -0.14
CA ASP A 227 27.42 5.88 -1.09
C ASP A 227 28.91 5.77 -1.49
N TYR A 228 29.65 6.87 -1.55
CA TYR A 228 31.11 6.87 -1.79
C TYR A 228 31.91 6.31 -0.60
N ILE A 229 31.55 6.71 0.64
CA ILE A 229 32.24 6.30 1.87
C ILE A 229 31.90 4.85 2.21
N TYR A 230 30.62 4.48 2.19
CA TYR A 230 30.15 3.16 2.61
C TYR A 230 30.07 2.13 1.47
N GLY A 231 30.01 2.57 0.21
CA GLY A 231 30.04 1.67 -0.96
C GLY A 231 31.41 1.08 -1.27
N ARG A 232 32.50 1.61 -0.69
CA ARG A 232 33.86 1.03 -0.79
C ARG A 232 34.16 -0.03 0.27
N VAL A 233 33.26 -0.29 1.23
CA VAL A 233 33.52 -1.22 2.34
C VAL A 233 33.04 -2.66 2.02
N TYR A 234 32.42 -2.89 0.86
CA TYR A 234 31.88 -4.20 0.45
C TYR A 234 32.33 -4.64 -0.96
N THR A 235 33.62 -4.49 -1.27
CA THR A 235 34.28 -5.25 -2.36
C THR A 235 35.35 -6.15 -1.78
#